data_AF-A0A820KDF7-F1
#
_entry.id   AF-A0A820KDF7-F1
#
_cell.length_a   1.000
_cell.length_b   1.000
_cell.length_c   1.000
_cell.angle_alpha   90.00
_cell.angle_beta   90.00
_cell.angle_gamma   90.00
#
_symmetry.space_group_name_H-M   'P 1'
#
loop_
_entity.id
_entity.type
_entity.pdbx_description
1 polymer ?
#
loop_
_entity_poly.entity_id
_entity_poly.type
_entity_poly.pdbx_seq_one_letter_code
_entity_poly.pdbx_strand_id
1 'polypeptide(L)'
;KCLQRVSNKECDDQSARACSTFGFIETTTGHYDSAIESLSKAYSIALANGNADLNRNRVLYGIVNGLKLRSIFIDYIDQMNIYDLIEWKSTRLENYFKKLKP
;
A
#
# COMPACT_ATOMS: atom_id res chain seq x y z
N LYS A 1 -33.99 -13.03 -5.13
CA LYS A 1 -33.26 -12.01 -4.32
C LYS A 1 -32.10 -12.60 -3.50
N CYS A 2 -32.18 -13.81 -2.92
CA CYS A 2 -31.06 -14.39 -2.15
C CYS A 2 -29.80 -14.71 -3.00
N LEU A 3 -29.93 -15.27 -4.20
CA LEU A 3 -28.77 -15.63 -5.05
C LEU A 3 -27.93 -14.42 -5.49
N GLN A 4 -28.56 -13.29 -5.82
CA GLN A 4 -27.86 -12.04 -6.13
C GLN A 4 -27.08 -11.49 -4.92
N ARG A 5 -27.59 -11.64 -3.70
CA ARG A 5 -26.87 -11.22 -2.48
C ARG A 5 -25.65 -12.10 -2.19
N VAL A 6 -25.73 -13.40 -2.46
CA VAL A 6 -24.59 -14.32 -2.31
C VAL A 6 -23.51 -13.99 -3.33
N SER A 7 -23.90 -13.81 -4.60
CA SER A 7 -22.98 -13.44 -5.68
C SER A 7 -22.31 -12.08 -5.45
N ASN A 8 -23.06 -11.07 -4.98
CA ASN A 8 -22.50 -9.76 -4.64
C ASN A 8 -21.49 -9.86 -3.48
N LYS A 9 -21.82 -10.63 -2.44
CA LYS A 9 -20.93 -10.83 -1.29
C LYS A 9 -19.60 -11.48 -1.68
N GLU A 10 -19.63 -12.50 -2.54
CA GLU A 10 -18.40 -13.14 -3.05
C GLU A 10 -17.53 -12.18 -3.88
N CYS A 11 -18.16 -11.34 -4.71
CA CYS A 11 -17.48 -10.32 -5.50
C CYS A 11 -16.81 -9.25 -4.61
N ASP A 12 -17.51 -8.82 -3.57
CA ASP A 12 -17.02 -7.84 -2.61
C ASP A 12 -15.87 -8.43 -1.77
N ASP A 13 -15.94 -9.70 -1.37
CA ASP A 13 -14.87 -10.39 -0.64
C ASP A 13 -13.60 -10.61 -1.49
N GLN A 14 -13.74 -10.83 -2.79
CA GLN A 14 -12.60 -10.87 -3.72
C GLN A 14 -11.98 -9.48 -3.89
N SER A 15 -12.81 -8.45 -4.03
CA SER A 15 -12.38 -7.05 -4.15
C SER A 15 -11.59 -6.61 -2.91
N ALA A 16 -12.09 -6.94 -1.73
CA ALA A 16 -11.42 -6.60 -0.48
C ALA A 16 -10.07 -7.32 -0.32
N ARG A 17 -9.97 -8.59 -0.75
CA ARG A 17 -8.69 -9.33 -0.81
C ARG A 17 -7.71 -8.70 -1.79
N ALA A 18 -8.16 -8.34 -2.99
CA ALA A 18 -7.32 -7.67 -3.98
C ALA A 18 -6.76 -6.35 -3.45
N CYS A 19 -7.61 -5.50 -2.86
CA CYS A 19 -7.18 -4.25 -2.23
C CYS A 19 -6.16 -4.48 -1.11
N SER A 20 -6.35 -5.53 -0.29
CA SER A 20 -5.41 -5.84 0.79
C SER A 20 -4.03 -6.24 0.25
N THR A 21 -3.99 -7.11 -0.77
CA THR A 21 -2.75 -7.56 -1.41
C THR A 21 -2.02 -6.39 -2.07
N PHE A 22 -2.75 -5.54 -2.78
CA PHE A 22 -2.19 -4.36 -3.43
C PHE A 22 -1.58 -3.41 -2.39
N GLY A 23 -2.29 -3.12 -1.31
CA GLY A 23 -1.78 -2.26 -0.25
C GLY A 23 -0.53 -2.80 0.46
N PHE A 24 -0.39 -4.12 0.60
CA PHE A 24 0.86 -4.71 1.08
C PHE A 24 2.01 -4.52 0.08
N ILE A 25 1.77 -4.71 -1.21
CA ILE A 25 2.77 -4.48 -2.26
C ILE A 25 3.21 -3.01 -2.27
N GLU A 26 2.25 -2.08 -2.20
CA GLU A 26 2.51 -0.63 -2.13
C GLU A 26 3.35 -0.28 -0.90
N THR A 27 3.07 -0.90 0.25
CA THR A 27 3.90 -0.76 1.46
C THR A 27 5.33 -1.22 1.22
N THR A 28 5.52 -2.39 0.59
CA THR A 28 6.88 -2.92 0.31
C THR A 28 7.64 -2.15 -0.77
N THR A 29 6.93 -1.42 -1.64
CA THR A 29 7.52 -0.63 -2.74
C THR A 29 7.71 0.84 -2.39
N GLY A 30 7.33 1.25 -1.17
CA GLY A 30 7.50 2.62 -0.68
C GLY A 30 6.38 3.59 -1.07
N HIS A 31 5.32 3.10 -1.71
CA HIS A 31 4.13 3.89 -2.06
C HIS A 31 3.17 3.97 -0.86
N TYR A 32 3.63 4.57 0.24
CA TYR A 32 2.93 4.49 1.53
C TYR A 32 1.55 5.15 1.53
N ASP A 33 1.37 6.27 0.83
CA ASP A 33 0.06 6.94 0.74
C ASP A 33 -0.96 6.05 0.02
N SER A 34 -0.59 5.49 -1.14
CA SER A 34 -1.44 4.56 -1.89
C SER A 34 -1.71 3.27 -1.10
N ALA A 35 -0.71 2.77 -0.37
CA ALA A 35 -0.87 1.62 0.51
C ALA A 35 -1.95 1.83 1.57
N ILE A 36 -1.95 3.00 2.20
CA ILE A 36 -2.95 3.37 3.22
C ILE A 36 -4.35 3.41 2.58
N GLU A 37 -4.48 3.98 1.38
CA GLU A 37 -5.75 4.06 0.65
C GLU A 37 -6.29 2.66 0.31
N SER A 38 -5.46 1.80 -0.29
CA SER A 38 -5.81 0.44 -0.67
C SER A 38 -6.21 -0.42 0.53
N LEU A 39 -5.46 -0.34 1.62
CA LEU A 39 -5.78 -1.08 2.86
C LEU A 39 -7.05 -0.54 3.53
N SER A 40 -7.27 0.77 3.51
CA SER A 40 -8.50 1.39 4.05
C SER A 40 -9.74 0.99 3.25
N LYS A 41 -9.60 0.85 1.93
CA LYS A 41 -10.65 0.35 1.05
C LYS A 41 -10.98 -1.11 1.34
N ALA A 42 -9.95 -1.96 1.49
CA ALA A 42 -10.12 -3.35 1.90
C ALA A 42 -10.85 -3.49 3.25
N TYR A 43 -10.48 -2.65 4.22
CA TYR A 43 -11.11 -2.60 5.54
C TYR A 43 -12.59 -2.20 5.46
N SER A 44 -12.91 -1.18 4.66
CA SER A 44 -14.28 -0.68 4.50
C SER A 44 -15.22 -1.71 3.88
N ILE A 45 -14.75 -2.44 2.86
CA ILE A 45 -15.54 -3.50 2.21
C ILE A 45 -15.77 -4.67 3.19
N ALA A 46 -14.74 -5.08 3.93
CA ALA A 46 -14.88 -6.15 4.93
C ALA A 46 -15.91 -5.81 6.02
N LEU A 47 -15.92 -4.55 6.48
CA LEU A 47 -16.89 -4.03 7.44
C LEU A 47 -18.32 -4.03 6.89
N ALA A 48 -18.50 -3.57 5.65
CA ALA A 48 -19.81 -3.53 4.99
C ALA A 48 -20.42 -4.94 4.81
N ASN A 49 -19.57 -5.95 4.60
CA ASN A 49 -20.00 -7.33 4.39
C ASN A 49 -20.24 -8.12 5.69
N GLY A 50 -19.95 -7.52 6.85
CA GLY A 50 -19.94 -8.22 8.15
C GLY A 50 -18.98 -9.40 8.17
N ASN A 51 -17.95 -9.36 7.31
CA ASN A 51 -17.08 -10.50 7.07
C ASN A 51 -15.77 -10.35 7.86
N ALA A 52 -15.53 -11.29 8.77
CA ALA A 52 -14.32 -11.36 9.60
C ALA A 52 -13.13 -12.04 8.89
N ASP A 53 -13.35 -12.62 7.70
CA ASP A 53 -12.33 -13.39 6.96
C ASP A 53 -11.16 -12.54 6.45
N LEU A 54 -11.39 -11.26 6.17
CA LEU A 54 -10.29 -10.32 6.12
C LEU A 54 -9.82 -10.12 7.54
N ASN A 55 -8.74 -10.83 7.87
CA ASN A 55 -8.03 -10.79 9.13
C ASN A 55 -7.82 -9.31 9.52
N ARG A 56 -8.80 -8.73 10.22
CA ARG A 56 -8.98 -7.28 10.37
C ARG A 56 -7.75 -6.64 10.98
N ASN A 57 -7.15 -7.39 11.90
CA ASN A 57 -5.88 -7.09 12.55
C ASN A 57 -4.72 -6.98 11.55
N ARG A 58 -4.68 -7.80 10.51
CA ARG A 58 -3.65 -7.76 9.45
C ARG A 58 -3.77 -6.50 8.60
N VAL A 59 -4.99 -6.13 8.19
CA VAL A 59 -5.21 -4.90 7.40
C VAL A 59 -4.90 -3.66 8.23
N LEU A 60 -5.40 -3.61 9.48
CA LEU A 60 -5.10 -2.52 10.41
C LEU A 60 -3.60 -2.42 10.70
N TYR A 61 -2.92 -3.55 10.90
CA TYR A 61 -1.46 -3.59 11.03
C TYR A 61 -0.77 -3.01 9.78
N GLY A 62 -1.24 -3.37 8.58
CA GLY A 62 -0.71 -2.81 7.33
C GLY A 62 -0.86 -1.28 7.28
N ILE A 63 -2.02 -0.74 7.67
CA ILE A 63 -2.27 0.71 7.70
C ILE A 63 -1.32 1.40 8.67
N VAL A 64 -1.23 0.90 9.90
CA VAL A 64 -0.34 1.45 10.94
C VAL A 64 1.12 1.37 10.50
N ASN A 65 1.52 0.26 9.89
CA ASN A 65 2.89 0.08 9.39
C ASN A 65 3.20 1.03 8.22
N GLY A 66 2.28 1.22 7.28
CA GLY A 66 2.40 2.20 6.20
C GLY A 66 2.55 3.63 6.73
N LEU A 67 1.73 4.02 7.70
CA LEU A 67 1.83 5.33 8.38
C LEU A 67 3.18 5.51 9.10
N LYS A 68 3.64 4.47 9.80
CA LYS A 68 4.92 4.51 10.52
C LYS A 68 6.10 4.63 9.56
N LEU A 69 6.12 3.86 8.48
CA LEU A 69 7.17 3.91 7.47
C LEU A 69 7.19 5.25 6.73
N ARG A 70 6.01 5.82 6.44
CA ARG A 70 5.89 7.18 5.90
C ARG A 70 6.48 8.22 6.84
N SER A 71 6.16 8.16 8.13
CA SER A 71 6.71 9.08 9.13
C SER A 71 8.23 8.98 9.21
N ILE A 72 8.78 7.76 9.38
CA ILE A 72 10.23 7.54 9.45
C ILE A 72 10.92 8.01 8.17
N PHE A 73 10.30 7.81 7.01
CA PHE A 73 10.85 8.25 5.73
C PHE A 73 10.90 9.78 5.62
N ILE A 74 9.84 10.47 6.06
CA ILE A 74 9.81 11.94 6.11
C ILE A 74 10.88 12.45 7.09
N ASP A 75 10.94 11.88 8.30
CA ASP A 75 11.93 12.25 9.31
C ASP A 75 13.37 12.04 8.79
N TYR A 76 13.62 10.98 8.03
CA TYR A 76 14.92 10.70 7.42
C TYR A 76 15.27 11.69 6.30
N ILE A 77 14.30 12.05 5.44
CA ILE A 77 14.52 13.10 4.42
C ILE A 77 14.83 14.44 5.07
N ASP A 78 14.13 14.80 6.14
CA ASP A 78 14.33 16.07 6.85
C ASP A 78 15.70 16.13 7.53
N GLN A 79 16.26 14.98 7.92
CA GLN A 79 17.62 14.87 8.45
C GLN A 79 18.69 14.79 7.36
N MET A 80 18.34 14.46 6.12
CA MET A 80 19.30 14.40 5.02
C MET A 80 19.66 15.82 4.56
N ASN A 81 20.96 16.04 4.35
CA ASN A 81 21.42 17.20 3.62
C ASN A 81 20.83 17.18 2.21
N ILE A 82 20.27 18.31 1.76
CA ILE A 82 19.64 18.45 0.45
C ILE A 82 20.61 18.11 -0.70
N TYR A 83 21.91 18.31 -0.51
CA TYR A 83 22.95 17.93 -1.48
C TYR A 83 23.09 16.39 -1.61
N ASP A 84 23.05 15.67 -0.50
CA ASP A 84 23.14 14.20 -0.49
C ASP A 84 21.89 13.56 -1.13
N LEU A 85 20.71 14.18 -0.94
CA LEU A 85 19.46 13.75 -1.56
C LEU A 85 19.48 13.96 -3.09
N ILE A 86 20.01 15.10 -3.54
CA ILE A 86 20.18 15.41 -4.97
C ILE A 86 21.18 14.45 -5.61
N GLU A 87 22.32 14.21 -4.96
CA GLU A 87 23.32 13.25 -5.42
C GLU A 87 22.72 11.85 -5.56
N TRP A 88 22.07 11.33 -4.50
CA TRP A 88 21.44 10.01 -4.51
C TRP A 88 20.40 9.83 -5.64
N LYS A 89 19.54 10.84 -5.87
CA LYS A 89 18.58 10.83 -6.99
C LYS A 89 19.29 10.80 -8.34
N SER A 90 20.36 11.58 -8.48
CA SER A 90 21.13 11.69 -9.72
C SER A 90 21.85 10.39 -10.05
N THR A 91 22.47 9.73 -9.07
CA THR A 91 23.15 8.43 -9.26
C THR A 91 22.18 7.33 -9.70
N ARG A 92 20.95 7.33 -9.16
CA ARG A 92 19.94 6.32 -9.51
C ARG A 92 19.41 6.49 -10.93
N LEU A 93 19.17 7.74 -11.35
CA LEU A 93 18.79 8.07 -12.72
C LEU A 93 19.89 7.71 -13.71
N GLU A 94 21.15 8.06 -13.42
CA GLU A 94 22.29 7.66 -14.26
C GLU A 94 22.42 6.15 -14.38
N ASN A 95 22.29 5.41 -13.27
CA ASN A 95 22.35 3.95 -13.28
C ASN A 95 21.19 3.31 -14.04
N TYR A 96 20.00 3.93 -14.02
CA TYR A 96 18.86 3.51 -14.82
C TYR A 96 19.12 3.74 -16.32
N PHE A 97 19.61 4.92 -16.71
CA PHE A 97 19.94 5.23 -18.10
C PHE A 97 21.13 4.42 -18.64
N LYS A 98 22.12 4.08 -17.80
CA LYS A 98 23.22 3.17 -18.17
C LYS A 98 22.72 1.77 -18.51
N LYS A 99 21.68 1.27 -17.83
CA LYS A 99 21.05 -0.03 -18.11
C LYS A 99 20.16 -0.04 -19.35
N LEU A 100 19.78 1.14 -19.85
CA LEU A 100 18.94 1.31 -21.03
C LEU A 100 19.73 1.53 -22.32
N LYS A 101 21.05 1.76 -22.22
CA LYS A 101 21.91 1.77 -23.40
C LYS A 101 22.19 0.32 -23.82
N PRO A 102 22.01 -0.03 -25.11
CA PRO A 102 22.20 -1.39 -25.62
C PRO A 102 23.65 -1.87 -25.48
#